data_AF-A0A496CRR4-F1
#
_entry.id   AF-A0A496CRR4-F1
#
_cell.length_a   1.000
_cell.length_b   1.000
_cell.length_c   1.000
_cell.angle_alpha   90.00
_cell.angle_beta   90.00
_cell.angle_gamma   90.00
#
_symmetry.space_group_name_H-M   'P 1'
#
loop_
_entity.id
_entity.type
_entity.pdbx_description
1 polymer ?
#
loop_
_entity_poly.entity_id
_entity_poly.type
_entity_poly.pdbx_seq_one_letter_code
_entity_poly.pdbx_strand_id
1 'polypeptide(L)'
;MKQFEKIIIFYFSGTGNARMIASCFSKCALENKVRCQIINIASKDELHLKGIDSESLIVFISPIHGFNYPKITLDFICSFPKGDNQVVLMNTRAGMKVGKMITPGLTGIAFFLSSLILKKKGYNIIGQIPFDMPSNWLSIHPALHKEPIRFIYKKNYNYMKSHFEKLHTGKTDFASNKDIIQDLLISPIALAYYIVGRYFFAKSFYASSKCDNCNLCIRQCPVQAIRMINARPFWNLKCESCMKCMNNCPLRAIETTHGLWLVIIVLTLTVCTFLFQYLLPNAYWIIRFLVFNLILFIFLLVLYHVQHWILRNKFIAKVISLTSLRYYKFWRRYKANQNHTAQ
;
A
#
# COMPACT_ATOMS: atom_id res chain seq x y z
N MET A 1 21.02 -24.07 10.87
CA MET A 1 19.99 -23.90 9.82
C MET A 1 20.56 -24.42 8.52
N LYS A 2 19.78 -25.11 7.67
CA LYS A 2 20.25 -25.52 6.34
C LYS A 2 20.58 -24.28 5.51
N GLN A 3 21.70 -24.33 4.79
CA GLN A 3 22.03 -23.35 3.75
C GLN A 3 21.05 -23.58 2.60
N PHE A 4 20.28 -22.56 2.21
CA PHE A 4 19.26 -22.71 1.16
C PHE A 4 19.90 -22.57 -0.22
N GLU A 5 19.68 -23.56 -1.09
CA GLU A 5 20.17 -23.56 -2.47
C GLU A 5 19.25 -22.81 -3.44
N LYS A 6 18.00 -22.57 -3.01
CA LYS A 6 16.95 -21.92 -3.79
C LYS A 6 16.16 -20.93 -2.96
N ILE A 7 15.87 -19.76 -3.53
CA ILE A 7 15.02 -18.72 -2.95
C ILE A 7 13.86 -18.45 -3.90
N ILE A 8 12.65 -18.39 -3.35
CA ILE A 8 11.45 -17.98 -4.07
C ILE A 8 10.88 -16.73 -3.41
N ILE A 9 10.90 -15.62 -4.15
CA ILE A 9 10.45 -14.32 -3.68
C ILE A 9 9.06 -14.03 -4.25
N PHE A 10 8.04 -14.05 -3.40
CA PHE A 10 6.70 -13.57 -3.72
C PHE A 10 6.59 -12.10 -3.34
N TYR A 11 6.26 -11.24 -4.30
CA TYR A 11 6.12 -9.81 -4.03
C TYR A 11 4.87 -9.17 -4.60
N PHE A 12 4.38 -8.14 -3.92
CA PHE A 12 3.42 -7.18 -4.46
C PHE A 12 4.03 -5.78 -4.48
N SER A 13 3.82 -5.02 -5.56
CA SER A 13 4.24 -3.63 -5.59
C SER A 13 3.32 -2.75 -6.44
N GLY A 14 2.76 -1.71 -5.81
CA GLY A 14 2.02 -0.67 -6.52
C GLY A 14 2.93 0.35 -7.21
N THR A 15 3.94 0.85 -6.50
CA THR A 15 4.79 1.96 -6.96
C THR A 15 6.24 1.59 -7.25
N GLY A 16 6.63 0.33 -6.99
CA GLY A 16 7.95 -0.21 -7.27
C GLY A 16 8.91 -0.33 -6.08
N ASN A 17 8.58 0.22 -4.90
CA ASN A 17 9.41 0.10 -3.68
C ASN A 17 9.71 -1.37 -3.32
N ALA A 18 8.66 -2.17 -3.09
CA ALA A 18 8.81 -3.60 -2.78
C ALA A 18 9.49 -4.40 -3.91
N ARG A 19 9.20 -4.06 -5.17
CA ARG A 19 9.86 -4.68 -6.33
C ARG A 19 11.37 -4.42 -6.31
N MET A 20 11.79 -3.22 -5.93
CA MET A 20 13.21 -2.88 -5.83
C MET A 20 13.92 -3.74 -4.80
N ILE A 21 13.34 -3.91 -3.60
CA ILE A 21 13.89 -4.80 -2.57
C ILE A 21 13.96 -6.25 -3.07
N ALA A 22 12.91 -6.75 -3.72
CA ALA A 22 12.90 -8.08 -4.31
C ALA A 22 14.01 -8.27 -5.35
N SER A 23 14.19 -7.32 -6.27
CA SER A 23 15.24 -7.35 -7.28
C SER A 23 16.65 -7.30 -6.66
N CYS A 24 16.87 -6.45 -5.65
CA CYS A 24 18.17 -6.38 -4.99
C CYS A 24 18.48 -7.65 -4.20
N PHE A 25 17.51 -8.21 -3.48
CA PHE A 25 17.68 -9.47 -2.74
C PHE A 25 17.98 -10.63 -3.69
N SER A 26 17.27 -10.71 -4.83
CA SER A 26 17.56 -11.68 -5.88
C SER A 26 18.95 -11.50 -6.49
N LYS A 27 19.40 -10.26 -6.68
CA LYS A 27 20.75 -9.99 -7.17
C LYS A 27 21.81 -10.53 -6.21
N CYS A 28 21.68 -10.25 -4.91
CA CYS A 28 22.60 -10.80 -3.90
C CYS A 28 22.56 -12.33 -3.84
N ALA A 29 21.39 -12.95 -4.02
CA ALA A 29 21.25 -14.40 -4.11
C ALA A 29 22.05 -14.98 -5.27
N LEU A 30 21.87 -14.43 -6.48
CA LEU A 30 22.57 -14.89 -7.68
C LEU A 30 24.09 -14.67 -7.60
N GLU A 31 24.53 -13.54 -7.05
CA GLU A 31 25.96 -13.25 -6.80
C GLU A 31 26.61 -14.27 -5.85
N ASN A 32 25.83 -14.81 -4.90
CA ASN A 32 26.26 -15.87 -3.98
C ASN A 32 25.92 -17.28 -4.47
N LYS A 33 25.68 -17.46 -5.79
CA LYS A 33 25.39 -18.75 -6.45
C LYS A 33 24.14 -19.47 -5.92
N VAL A 34 23.19 -18.74 -5.34
CA VAL A 34 21.90 -19.26 -4.89
C VAL A 34 20.86 -19.07 -5.99
N ARG A 35 20.15 -20.14 -6.39
CA ARG A 35 19.08 -20.06 -7.39
C ARG A 35 17.96 -19.16 -6.86
N CYS A 36 17.51 -18.18 -7.63
CA CYS A 36 16.47 -17.26 -7.16
C CYS A 36 15.38 -17.04 -8.21
N GLN A 37 14.12 -17.16 -7.80
CA GLN A 37 12.94 -16.88 -8.61
C GLN A 37 12.15 -15.74 -7.97
N ILE A 38 11.76 -14.74 -8.78
CA ILE A 38 10.89 -13.65 -8.32
C ILE A 38 9.52 -13.78 -8.97
N ILE A 39 8.46 -13.78 -8.16
CA ILE A 39 7.08 -13.94 -8.55
C ILE A 39 6.28 -12.72 -8.08
N ASN A 40 5.63 -12.02 -9.01
CA ASN A 40 4.70 -10.94 -8.68
C ASN A 40 3.33 -11.53 -8.35
N ILE A 41 2.85 -11.44 -7.12
CA ILE A 41 1.56 -12.06 -6.75
C ILE A 41 0.34 -11.39 -7.40
N ALA A 42 0.54 -10.26 -8.09
CA ALA A 42 -0.50 -9.60 -8.88
C ALA A 42 -0.56 -10.06 -10.34
N SER A 43 0.35 -10.93 -10.82
CA SER A 43 0.16 -11.58 -12.13
C SER A 43 -0.93 -12.64 -12.04
N LYS A 44 -1.58 -12.90 -13.17
CA LYS A 44 -2.72 -13.83 -13.27
C LYS A 44 -2.30 -15.30 -13.43
N ASP A 45 -1.04 -15.63 -13.17
CA ASP A 45 -0.57 -16.99 -13.43
C ASP A 45 -0.84 -17.88 -12.23
N GLU A 46 -1.82 -18.78 -12.35
CA GLU A 46 -2.16 -19.77 -11.32
C GLU A 46 -1.02 -20.78 -11.05
N LEU A 47 0.02 -20.77 -11.90
CA LEU A 47 1.20 -21.63 -11.81
C LEU A 47 2.16 -21.25 -10.67
N HIS A 48 1.98 -20.10 -10.02
CA HIS A 48 2.91 -19.58 -8.99
C HIS A 48 3.09 -20.49 -7.76
N LEU A 49 2.20 -21.46 -7.52
CA LEU A 49 2.19 -22.31 -6.33
C LEU A 49 2.51 -23.79 -6.61
N LYS A 50 2.70 -24.20 -7.87
CA LYS A 50 3.10 -25.57 -8.20
C LYS A 50 4.63 -25.70 -8.14
N GLY A 51 5.14 -26.70 -7.41
CA GLY A 51 6.57 -27.03 -7.41
C GLY A 51 7.46 -26.19 -6.46
N ILE A 52 6.92 -25.77 -5.31
CA ILE A 52 7.75 -25.24 -4.21
C ILE A 52 8.49 -26.43 -3.59
N ASP A 53 9.78 -26.48 -3.85
CA ASP A 53 10.69 -27.47 -3.28
C ASP A 53 10.82 -27.25 -1.76
N SER A 54 10.84 -28.32 -0.98
CA SER A 54 10.92 -28.29 0.49
C SER A 54 12.21 -27.63 0.99
N GLU A 55 13.26 -27.60 0.17
CA GLU A 55 14.54 -26.96 0.51
C GLU A 55 14.63 -25.47 0.13
N SER A 56 13.56 -24.90 -0.45
CA SER A 56 13.55 -23.48 -0.82
C SER A 56 13.31 -22.55 0.37
N LEU A 57 14.04 -21.43 0.43
CA LEU A 57 13.68 -20.29 1.27
C LEU A 57 12.56 -19.50 0.59
N ILE A 58 11.47 -19.28 1.32
CA ILE A 58 10.34 -18.47 0.84
C ILE A 58 10.46 -17.05 1.39
N VAL A 59 10.33 -16.05 0.53
CA VAL A 59 10.38 -14.64 0.93
C VAL A 59 9.12 -13.93 0.47
N PHE A 60 8.40 -13.29 1.39
CA PHE A 60 7.25 -12.46 1.06
C PHE A 60 7.63 -10.98 1.17
N ILE A 61 7.42 -10.19 0.12
CA ILE A 61 7.78 -8.77 0.08
C ILE A 61 6.60 -7.92 -0.39
N SER A 62 6.07 -7.05 0.47
CA SER A 62 4.91 -6.22 0.11
C SER A 62 4.97 -4.85 0.78
N PRO A 63 4.38 -3.79 0.19
CA PRO A 63 4.17 -2.53 0.90
C PRO A 63 3.24 -2.72 2.11
N ILE A 64 3.32 -1.78 3.04
CA ILE A 64 2.38 -1.61 4.15
C ILE A 64 1.30 -0.60 3.76
N HIS A 65 0.03 -1.01 3.83
CA HIS A 65 -1.14 -0.15 3.65
C HIS A 65 -1.92 -0.14 4.97
N GLY A 66 -2.02 1.04 5.60
CA GLY A 66 -2.70 1.18 6.88
C GLY A 66 -2.17 0.25 7.97
N PHE A 67 -0.84 0.20 8.11
CA PHE A 67 -0.16 -0.57 9.16
C PHE A 67 -0.42 -2.08 9.12
N ASN A 68 -0.70 -2.61 7.92
CA ASN A 68 -0.77 -4.03 7.63
C ASN A 68 -0.29 -4.29 6.19
N TYR A 69 -0.05 -5.55 5.82
CA TYR A 69 -0.01 -5.90 4.40
C TYR A 69 -1.37 -5.63 3.74
N PRO A 70 -1.40 -5.21 2.46
CA PRO A 70 -2.64 -5.03 1.74
C PRO A 70 -3.37 -6.35 1.57
N LYS A 71 -4.69 -6.28 1.34
CA LYS A 71 -5.53 -7.48 1.29
C LYS A 71 -5.09 -8.45 0.19
N ILE A 72 -4.60 -7.96 -0.96
CA ILE A 72 -4.04 -8.83 -2.02
C ILE A 72 -2.91 -9.74 -1.50
N THR A 73 -2.05 -9.23 -0.61
CA THR A 73 -0.95 -9.99 -0.03
C THR A 73 -1.44 -10.90 1.09
N LEU A 74 -2.36 -10.43 1.94
CA LEU A 74 -2.95 -11.24 3.00
C LEU A 74 -3.76 -12.41 2.43
N ASP A 75 -4.58 -12.16 1.40
CA ASP A 75 -5.34 -13.20 0.69
C ASP A 75 -4.38 -14.25 0.12
N PHE A 76 -3.27 -13.82 -0.50
CA PHE A 76 -2.25 -14.72 -1.02
C PHE A 76 -1.61 -15.58 0.08
N ILE A 77 -1.23 -14.98 1.21
CA ILE A 77 -0.67 -15.70 2.37
C ILE A 77 -1.71 -16.68 2.96
N CYS A 78 -2.98 -16.28 3.03
CA CYS A 78 -4.07 -17.14 3.49
C CYS A 78 -4.32 -18.32 2.55
N SER A 79 -4.26 -18.11 1.23
CA SER A 79 -4.40 -19.17 0.23
C SER A 79 -3.14 -20.00 0.02
N PHE A 80 -2.00 -19.57 0.57
CA PHE A 80 -0.73 -20.27 0.41
C PHE A 80 -0.85 -21.70 0.95
N PRO A 81 -0.28 -22.71 0.27
CA PRO A 81 -0.39 -24.11 0.67
C PRO A 81 0.21 -24.34 2.07
N LYS A 82 -0.03 -25.53 2.64
CA LYS A 82 0.73 -25.97 3.81
C LYS A 82 2.15 -26.35 3.38
N GLY A 83 3.11 -26.19 4.28
CA GLY A 83 4.50 -26.53 4.04
C GLY A 83 5.34 -26.32 5.29
N ASP A 84 6.60 -26.73 5.23
CA ASP A 84 7.56 -26.70 6.34
C ASP A 84 8.80 -25.83 6.03
N ASN A 85 8.80 -25.15 4.88
CA ASN A 85 9.87 -24.28 4.46
C ASN A 85 10.19 -23.18 5.49
N GLN A 86 11.43 -22.69 5.41
CA GLN A 86 11.81 -21.44 6.06
C GLN A 86 11.20 -20.25 5.33
N VAL A 87 10.76 -19.26 6.10
CA VAL A 87 10.13 -18.04 5.58
C VAL A 87 10.79 -16.79 6.14
N VAL A 88 11.01 -15.81 5.26
CA VAL A 88 11.33 -14.43 5.63
C VAL A 88 10.19 -13.51 5.19
N LEU A 89 9.71 -12.68 6.11
CA LEU A 89 8.74 -11.64 5.83
C LEU A 89 9.46 -10.30 5.70
N MET A 90 9.24 -9.60 4.60
CA MET A 90 9.78 -8.26 4.39
C MET A 90 8.68 -7.30 4.00
N ASN A 91 8.83 -6.04 4.40
CA ASN A 91 7.89 -5.01 3.99
C ASN A 91 8.59 -3.76 3.46
N THR A 92 7.81 -2.91 2.80
CA THR A 92 8.23 -1.53 2.55
C THR A 92 7.25 -0.59 3.23
N ARG A 93 7.78 0.35 4.01
CA ARG A 93 7.02 1.35 4.75
C ARG A 93 7.55 2.75 4.43
N ALA A 94 6.75 3.78 4.70
CA ALA A 94 7.08 5.14 4.31
C ALA A 94 8.19 5.71 5.19
N GLY A 95 9.32 6.06 4.56
CA GLY A 95 10.43 6.78 5.15
C GLY A 95 10.63 8.16 4.53
N MET A 96 11.11 9.10 5.34
CA MET A 96 11.47 10.45 4.93
C MET A 96 12.90 10.76 5.34
N LYS A 97 13.62 11.52 4.50
CA LYS A 97 14.97 11.97 4.83
C LYS A 97 14.89 13.22 5.71
N VAL A 98 15.46 13.16 6.92
CA VAL A 98 15.65 14.29 7.82
C VAL A 98 17.14 14.36 8.16
N GLY A 99 17.83 15.36 7.60
CA GLY A 99 19.30 15.45 7.67
C GLY A 99 19.98 14.22 7.07
N LYS A 100 20.77 13.49 7.88
CA LYS A 100 21.45 12.23 7.54
C LYS A 100 20.65 10.97 7.94
N MET A 101 19.45 11.15 8.52
CA MET A 101 18.61 10.05 8.99
C MET A 101 17.42 9.80 8.06
N ILE A 102 16.89 8.58 8.11
CA ILE A 102 15.61 8.22 7.50
C ILE A 102 14.66 7.97 8.67
N THR A 103 13.55 8.70 8.72
CA THR A 103 12.53 8.47 9.73
C THR A 103 11.88 7.12 9.47
N PRO A 104 11.73 6.26 10.50
CA PRO A 104 11.11 4.96 10.31
C PRO A 104 9.61 5.13 10.06
N GLY A 105 9.08 4.34 9.13
CA GLY A 105 7.65 4.08 9.05
C GLY A 105 7.23 3.03 10.08
N LEU A 106 5.95 2.68 10.08
CA LEU A 106 5.40 1.63 10.94
C LEU A 106 5.01 0.40 10.14
N THR A 107 5.31 -0.78 10.68
CA THR A 107 4.87 -2.06 10.10
C THR A 107 3.45 -2.38 10.56
N GLY A 108 3.14 -2.05 11.81
CA GLY A 108 1.93 -2.46 12.51
C GLY A 108 1.82 -3.98 12.62
N ILE A 109 0.63 -4.51 12.33
CA ILE A 109 0.31 -5.92 12.58
C ILE A 109 0.76 -6.87 11.47
N ALA A 110 1.37 -6.38 10.39
CA ALA A 110 1.64 -7.17 9.19
C ALA A 110 2.47 -8.42 9.46
N PHE A 111 3.59 -8.28 10.17
CA PHE A 111 4.46 -9.40 10.48
C PHE A 111 3.84 -10.34 11.52
N PHE A 112 3.15 -9.82 12.54
CA PHE A 112 2.46 -10.64 13.54
C PHE A 112 1.37 -11.52 12.90
N LEU A 113 0.46 -10.90 12.15
CA LEU A 113 -0.65 -11.59 11.51
C LEU A 113 -0.17 -12.63 10.50
N SER A 114 0.77 -12.25 9.62
CA SER A 114 1.30 -13.14 8.59
C SER A 114 2.08 -14.31 9.19
N SER A 115 2.88 -14.06 10.23
CA SER A 115 3.59 -15.11 10.95
C SER A 115 2.64 -16.09 11.61
N LEU A 116 1.55 -15.62 12.22
CA LEU A 116 0.53 -16.47 12.83
C LEU A 116 -0.12 -17.39 11.78
N ILE A 117 -0.51 -16.83 10.63
CA ILE A 117 -1.16 -17.59 9.54
C ILE A 117 -0.20 -18.65 8.99
N LEU A 118 1.06 -18.29 8.71
CA LEU A 118 2.05 -19.19 8.12
C LEU A 118 2.52 -20.27 9.10
N LYS A 119 2.72 -19.93 10.39
CA LYS A 119 3.05 -20.94 11.41
C LYS A 119 1.94 -21.98 11.57
N LYS A 120 0.67 -21.56 11.53
CA LYS A 120 -0.48 -22.50 11.52
C LYS A 120 -0.50 -23.42 10.29
N LYS A 121 0.19 -23.06 9.21
CA LYS A 121 0.34 -23.86 7.98
C LYS A 121 1.60 -24.74 7.98
N GLY A 122 2.42 -24.69 9.03
CA GLY A 122 3.63 -25.50 9.20
C GLY A 122 4.95 -24.77 8.96
N TYR A 123 4.92 -23.52 8.47
CA TYR A 123 6.13 -22.80 8.07
C TYR A 123 6.96 -22.31 9.26
N ASN A 124 8.28 -22.28 9.08
CA ASN A 124 9.22 -21.74 10.05
C ASN A 124 9.63 -20.32 9.70
N ILE A 125 9.17 -19.32 10.48
CA ILE A 125 9.55 -17.92 10.28
C ILE A 125 10.96 -17.70 10.83
N ILE A 126 11.91 -17.38 9.97
CA ILE A 126 13.32 -17.13 10.33
C ILE A 126 13.72 -15.66 10.20
N GLY A 127 12.84 -14.80 9.66
CA GLY A 127 13.13 -13.37 9.60
C GLY A 127 11.93 -12.47 9.34
N GLN A 128 12.05 -11.24 9.84
CA GLN A 128 11.08 -10.15 9.72
C GLN A 128 11.85 -8.83 9.57
N ILE A 129 11.83 -8.26 8.36
CA ILE A 129 12.75 -7.19 7.98
C ILE A 129 12.00 -6.03 7.32
N PRO A 130 11.87 -4.88 8.00
CA PRO A 130 11.21 -3.72 7.43
C PRO A 130 12.19 -2.84 6.64
N PHE A 131 11.73 -2.28 5.51
CA PHE A 131 12.51 -1.33 4.71
C PHE A 131 11.82 0.04 4.62
N ASP A 132 12.50 1.07 5.11
CA ASP A 132 12.01 2.46 5.09
C ASP A 132 12.28 3.10 3.72
N MET A 133 11.28 3.01 2.84
CA MET A 133 11.36 3.40 1.44
C MET A 133 10.71 4.77 1.20
N PRO A 134 11.01 5.49 0.11
CA PRO A 134 10.46 6.83 -0.09
C PRO A 134 8.93 6.82 -0.04
N SER A 135 8.37 7.77 0.74
CA SER A 135 6.93 7.95 0.85
C SER A 135 6.28 8.10 -0.53
N ASN A 136 5.25 7.29 -0.77
CA ASN A 136 4.62 7.07 -2.05
C ASN A 136 3.08 7.10 -1.96
N TRP A 137 2.51 7.47 -0.81
CA TRP A 137 1.06 7.58 -0.61
C TRP A 137 0.53 8.90 -1.15
N LEU A 138 0.49 8.98 -2.48
CA LEU A 138 0.31 10.23 -3.19
C LEU A 138 -1.04 10.91 -2.99
N SER A 139 -2.04 10.21 -2.46
CA SER A 139 -3.31 10.84 -2.09
C SER A 139 -3.22 11.77 -0.88
N ILE A 140 -2.21 11.59 -0.02
CA ILE A 140 -2.08 12.33 1.25
C ILE A 140 -0.78 13.12 1.32
N HIS A 141 0.30 12.66 0.68
CA HIS A 141 1.59 13.33 0.72
C HIS A 141 2.19 13.51 -0.68
N PRO A 142 2.88 14.63 -0.95
CA PRO A 142 3.62 14.81 -2.19
C PRO A 142 4.84 13.87 -2.23
N ALA A 143 5.27 13.49 -3.43
CA ALA A 143 6.51 12.74 -3.57
C ALA A 143 7.73 13.57 -3.16
N LEU A 144 8.73 12.88 -2.60
CA LEU A 144 10.03 13.47 -2.28
C LEU A 144 10.78 13.92 -3.54
N HIS A 145 11.76 14.81 -3.36
CA HIS A 145 12.71 15.17 -4.41
C HIS A 145 13.66 14.01 -4.76
N LYS A 146 14.32 14.11 -5.92
CA LYS A 146 15.26 13.09 -6.42
C LYS A 146 16.39 12.77 -5.44
N GLU A 147 17.00 13.79 -4.83
CA GLU A 147 18.12 13.62 -3.90
C GLU A 147 17.77 12.81 -2.63
N PRO A 148 16.69 13.16 -1.87
CA PRO A 148 16.19 12.30 -0.81
C PRO A 148 15.88 10.87 -1.25
N ILE A 149 15.26 10.69 -2.42
CA ILE A 149 14.93 9.36 -2.96
C ILE A 149 16.20 8.54 -3.18
N ARG A 150 17.23 9.12 -3.83
CA ARG A 150 18.52 8.47 -4.09
C ARG A 150 19.21 8.09 -2.79
N PHE A 151 19.20 8.98 -1.80
CA PHE A 151 19.75 8.72 -0.48
C PHE A 151 19.06 7.54 0.22
N ILE A 152 17.72 7.53 0.23
CA ILE A 152 16.92 6.47 0.84
C ILE A 152 17.21 5.12 0.17
N TYR A 153 17.27 5.09 -1.17
CA TYR A 153 17.61 3.87 -1.90
C TYR A 153 19.01 3.35 -1.60
N LYS A 154 20.03 4.22 -1.63
CA LYS A 154 21.40 3.82 -1.32
C LYS A 154 21.50 3.21 0.08
N LYS A 155 20.88 3.85 1.08
CA LYS A 155 20.88 3.34 2.45
C LYS A 155 20.15 2.00 2.57
N ASN A 156 18.98 1.85 1.95
CA ASN A 156 18.22 0.60 1.98
C ASN A 156 18.90 -0.52 1.18
N TYR A 157 19.65 -0.21 0.12
CA TYR A 157 20.44 -1.22 -0.60
C TYR A 157 21.50 -1.84 0.30
N ASN A 158 22.30 -1.01 0.99
CA ASN A 158 23.32 -1.49 1.93
C ASN A 158 22.69 -2.25 3.11
N TYR A 159 21.57 -1.74 3.63
CA TYR A 159 20.81 -2.38 4.68
C TYR A 159 20.31 -3.78 4.25
N MET A 160 19.69 -3.87 3.07
CA MET A 160 19.23 -5.13 2.47
C MET A 160 20.37 -6.12 2.30
N LYS A 161 21.53 -5.67 1.81
CA LYS A 161 22.71 -6.54 1.63
C LYS A 161 23.15 -7.14 2.96
N SER A 162 23.27 -6.34 4.02
CA SER A 162 23.63 -6.82 5.36
C SER A 162 22.67 -7.90 5.88
N HIS A 163 21.36 -7.70 5.66
CA HIS A 163 20.33 -8.66 6.04
C HIS A 163 20.37 -9.94 5.20
N PHE A 164 20.65 -9.83 3.90
CA PHE A 164 20.87 -10.98 3.03
C PHE A 164 22.06 -11.83 3.54
N GLU A 165 23.21 -11.21 3.82
CA GLU A 165 24.40 -11.93 4.31
C GLU A 165 24.14 -12.66 5.64
N LYS A 166 23.41 -12.02 6.55
CA LYS A 166 23.03 -12.62 7.83
C LYS A 166 22.15 -13.87 7.62
N LEU A 167 21.17 -13.81 6.72
CA LEU A 167 20.34 -14.96 6.38
C LEU A 167 21.14 -16.05 5.64
N HIS A 168 22.02 -15.66 4.72
CA HIS A 168 22.84 -16.57 3.91
C HIS A 168 23.82 -17.38 4.78
N THR A 169 24.37 -16.78 5.84
CA THR A 169 25.20 -17.47 6.84
C THR A 169 24.39 -18.34 7.82
N GLY A 170 23.10 -18.54 7.57
CA GLY A 170 22.23 -19.43 8.35
C GLY A 170 21.77 -18.86 9.69
N LYS A 171 21.82 -17.53 9.89
CA LYS A 171 21.29 -16.87 11.09
C LYS A 171 19.85 -16.39 10.87
N THR A 172 19.06 -16.36 11.93
CA THR A 172 17.73 -15.74 11.93
C THR A 172 17.81 -14.21 11.99
N ASP A 173 16.84 -13.50 11.44
CA ASP A 173 16.88 -12.05 11.35
C ASP A 173 15.55 -11.33 11.61
N PHE A 174 15.34 -10.93 12.87
CA PHE A 174 14.15 -10.21 13.32
C PHE A 174 14.45 -8.73 13.56
N ALA A 175 14.86 -8.04 12.48
CA ALA A 175 15.17 -6.61 12.52
C ALA A 175 13.98 -5.73 12.97
N SER A 176 12.75 -6.22 12.84
CA SER A 176 11.53 -5.56 13.33
C SER A 176 11.33 -5.58 14.83
N ASN A 177 12.09 -6.37 15.61
CA ASN A 177 11.85 -6.50 17.07
C ASN A 177 11.95 -5.16 17.81
N LYS A 178 12.78 -4.23 17.32
CA LYS A 178 12.89 -2.87 17.87
C LYS A 178 11.60 -2.05 17.74
N ASP A 179 10.71 -2.42 16.81
CA ASP A 179 9.47 -1.69 16.50
C ASP A 179 8.23 -2.34 17.16
N ILE A 180 8.39 -3.41 17.96
CA ILE A 180 7.27 -4.22 18.48
C ILE A 180 6.25 -3.40 19.29
N ILE A 181 6.72 -2.49 20.14
CA ILE A 181 5.86 -1.70 21.04
C ILE A 181 4.97 -0.78 20.21
N GLN A 182 5.57 0.04 19.36
CA GLN A 182 4.85 0.97 18.48
C GLN A 182 3.95 0.25 17.46
N ASP A 183 4.37 -0.90 16.93
CA ASP A 183 3.58 -1.72 16.01
C ASP A 183 2.35 -2.34 16.69
N LEU A 184 2.44 -2.68 17.98
CA LEU A 184 1.30 -3.15 18.78
C LEU A 184 0.35 -2.01 19.14
N LEU A 185 0.90 -0.85 19.54
CA LEU A 185 0.10 0.34 19.88
C LEU A 185 -0.75 0.84 18.69
N ILE A 186 -0.24 0.73 17.46
CA ILE A 186 -0.97 1.14 16.25
C ILE A 186 -2.00 0.09 15.77
N SER A 187 -2.09 -1.07 16.40
CA SER A 187 -2.95 -2.18 15.96
C SER A 187 -4.46 -1.85 15.88
N PRO A 188 -5.06 -1.03 16.76
CA PRO A 188 -6.48 -0.66 16.60
C PRO A 188 -6.71 0.18 15.33
N ILE A 189 -5.76 1.04 14.99
CA ILE A 189 -5.81 1.85 13.76
C ILE A 189 -5.59 0.96 12.54
N ALA A 190 -4.71 -0.03 12.61
CA ALA A 190 -4.53 -1.02 11.55
C ALA A 190 -5.83 -1.78 11.26
N LEU A 191 -6.54 -2.20 12.31
CA LEU A 191 -7.84 -2.87 12.21
C LEU A 191 -8.93 -1.95 11.65
N ALA A 192 -9.04 -0.72 12.17
CA ALA A 192 -9.99 0.27 11.68
C ALA A 192 -9.77 0.62 10.20
N TYR A 193 -8.49 0.73 9.78
CA TYR A 193 -8.15 0.90 8.38
C TYR A 193 -8.58 -0.31 7.55
N TYR A 194 -8.29 -1.53 8.02
CA TYR A 194 -8.62 -2.74 7.28
C TYR A 194 -10.14 -2.93 7.13
N ILE A 195 -10.95 -2.61 8.15
CA ILE A 195 -12.40 -2.79 8.09
C ILE A 195 -13.10 -1.63 7.37
N VAL A 196 -12.65 -0.39 7.58
CA VAL A 196 -13.36 0.81 7.10
C VAL A 196 -12.46 1.65 6.19
N GLY A 197 -11.26 2.00 6.66
CA GLY A 197 -10.38 2.97 5.98
C GLY A 197 -10.06 2.60 4.53
N ARG A 198 -9.78 1.33 4.21
CA ARG A 198 -9.50 0.85 2.84
C ARG A 198 -10.61 1.23 1.86
N TYR A 199 -11.86 1.14 2.29
CA TYR A 199 -13.05 1.40 1.47
C TYR A 199 -13.29 2.90 1.34
N PHE A 200 -13.05 3.65 2.41
CA PHE A 200 -13.06 5.11 2.38
C PHE A 200 -12.04 5.65 1.37
N PHE A 201 -10.78 5.20 1.45
CA PHE A 201 -9.73 5.63 0.52
C PHE A 201 -9.94 5.12 -0.91
N ALA A 202 -10.61 3.98 -1.13
CA ALA A 202 -11.04 3.57 -2.46
C ALA A 202 -11.94 4.61 -3.15
N LYS A 203 -12.68 5.40 -2.38
CA LYS A 203 -13.55 6.50 -2.85
C LYS A 203 -12.88 7.87 -2.81
N SER A 204 -11.56 7.90 -2.73
CA SER A 204 -10.77 9.14 -2.77
C SER A 204 -10.36 9.57 -4.17
N PHE A 205 -10.56 8.72 -5.19
CA PHE A 205 -10.02 8.94 -6.53
C PHE A 205 -11.09 9.32 -7.55
N TYR A 206 -10.70 10.18 -8.49
CA TYR A 206 -11.44 10.47 -9.70
C TYR A 206 -10.50 10.79 -10.87
N ALA A 207 -11.03 10.72 -12.09
CA ALA A 207 -10.33 11.14 -13.29
C ALA A 207 -10.76 12.55 -13.71
N SER A 208 -9.82 13.50 -13.75
CA SER A 208 -10.04 14.89 -14.12
C SER A 208 -10.31 15.08 -15.62
N SER A 209 -10.51 16.33 -16.04
CA SER A 209 -10.72 16.69 -17.45
C SER A 209 -9.53 16.37 -18.36
N LYS A 210 -8.35 16.08 -17.79
CA LYS A 210 -7.15 15.64 -18.52
C LYS A 210 -7.22 14.18 -18.99
N CYS A 211 -8.23 13.41 -18.58
CA CYS A 211 -8.33 12.01 -18.96
C CYS A 211 -8.73 11.86 -20.44
N ASP A 212 -7.98 11.05 -21.17
CA ASP A 212 -8.20 10.69 -22.57
C ASP A 212 -8.87 9.32 -22.76
N ASN A 213 -9.28 8.68 -21.66
CA ASN A 213 -9.86 7.33 -21.66
C ASN A 213 -9.00 6.23 -22.31
N CYS A 214 -7.65 6.35 -22.27
CA CYS A 214 -6.72 5.34 -22.80
C CYS A 214 -6.79 3.94 -22.10
N ASN A 215 -7.60 3.81 -21.04
CA ASN A 215 -7.83 2.58 -20.26
C ASN A 215 -6.60 1.96 -19.59
N LEU A 216 -5.45 2.64 -19.58
CA LEU A 216 -4.22 2.13 -18.97
C LEU A 216 -4.39 1.84 -17.46
N CYS A 217 -5.10 2.71 -16.73
CA CYS A 217 -5.38 2.51 -15.30
C CYS A 217 -6.21 1.25 -15.03
N ILE A 218 -7.18 0.95 -15.90
CA ILE A 218 -8.04 -0.22 -15.82
C ILE A 218 -7.22 -1.48 -16.09
N ARG A 219 -6.48 -1.53 -17.20
CA ARG A 219 -5.69 -2.71 -17.60
C ARG A 219 -4.61 -3.09 -16.58
N GLN A 220 -3.96 -2.11 -15.96
CA GLN A 220 -2.84 -2.38 -15.04
C GLN A 220 -3.26 -2.58 -13.57
N CYS A 221 -4.55 -2.44 -13.24
CA CYS A 221 -5.05 -2.52 -11.87
C CYS A 221 -4.93 -3.97 -11.37
N PRO A 222 -4.11 -4.24 -10.34
CA PRO A 222 -3.84 -5.61 -9.88
C PRO A 222 -5.08 -6.31 -9.30
N VAL A 223 -6.07 -5.53 -8.85
CA VAL A 223 -7.28 -6.01 -8.18
C VAL A 223 -8.57 -5.66 -8.94
N GLN A 224 -8.43 -5.26 -10.22
CA GLN A 224 -9.56 -4.93 -11.11
C GLN A 224 -10.58 -3.97 -10.48
N ALA A 225 -10.09 -2.99 -9.73
CA ALA A 225 -10.91 -2.06 -8.96
C ALA A 225 -11.43 -0.86 -9.75
N ILE A 226 -11.07 -0.73 -11.03
CA ILE A 226 -11.41 0.43 -11.86
C ILE A 226 -12.30 -0.04 -13.00
N ARG A 227 -13.45 0.61 -13.17
CA ARG A 227 -14.41 0.38 -14.27
C ARG A 227 -14.65 1.67 -15.02
N MET A 228 -15.08 1.56 -16.27
CA MET A 228 -15.56 2.71 -17.03
C MET A 228 -17.03 2.94 -16.68
N ILE A 229 -17.37 4.11 -16.17
CA ILE A 229 -18.75 4.53 -15.91
C ILE A 229 -18.93 5.92 -16.55
N ASN A 230 -19.91 6.08 -17.43
CA ASN A 230 -20.17 7.35 -18.12
C ASN A 230 -18.94 7.94 -18.82
N ALA A 231 -18.19 7.10 -19.54
CA ALA A 231 -16.95 7.47 -20.21
C ALA A 231 -15.87 8.09 -19.28
N ARG A 232 -15.87 7.73 -17.99
CA ARG A 232 -14.79 8.05 -17.05
C ARG A 232 -14.41 6.86 -16.16
N PRO A 233 -13.12 6.73 -15.78
CA PRO A 233 -12.70 5.77 -14.77
C PRO A 233 -13.37 6.00 -13.41
N PHE A 234 -13.89 4.93 -12.82
CA PHE A 234 -14.55 4.90 -11.52
C PHE A 234 -13.94 3.79 -10.64
N TRP A 235 -13.65 4.11 -9.38
CA TRP A 235 -13.02 3.19 -8.43
C TRP A 235 -14.07 2.52 -7.54
N ASN A 236 -14.09 1.19 -7.55
CA ASN A 236 -14.92 0.38 -6.68
C ASN A 236 -14.19 0.00 -5.38
N LEU A 237 -14.90 -0.69 -4.48
CA LEU A 237 -14.41 -1.05 -3.14
C LEU A 237 -13.31 -2.12 -3.12
N LYS A 238 -12.96 -2.72 -4.26
CA LYS A 238 -11.77 -3.60 -4.37
C LYS A 238 -10.47 -2.81 -4.38
N CYS A 239 -10.49 -1.47 -4.47
CA CYS A 239 -9.27 -0.69 -4.58
C CYS A 239 -8.42 -0.77 -3.32
N GLU A 240 -7.19 -1.27 -3.46
CA GLU A 240 -6.21 -1.33 -2.37
C GLU A 240 -5.47 0.00 -2.13
N SER A 241 -5.80 1.07 -2.84
CA SER A 241 -5.08 2.35 -2.77
C SER A 241 -3.55 2.22 -2.98
N CYS A 242 -3.11 1.28 -3.83
CA CYS A 242 -1.68 1.01 -4.08
C CYS A 242 -0.94 2.08 -4.90
N MET A 243 -1.63 3.14 -5.32
CA MET A 243 -1.11 4.26 -6.12
C MET A 243 -0.56 3.92 -7.53
N LYS A 244 -0.62 2.65 -7.98
CA LYS A 244 -0.10 2.22 -9.30
C LYS A 244 -0.72 3.02 -10.46
N CYS A 245 -2.06 3.11 -10.51
CA CYS A 245 -2.76 3.83 -11.56
C CYS A 245 -2.38 5.32 -11.58
N MET A 246 -2.38 5.96 -10.40
CA MET A 246 -2.06 7.37 -10.24
C MET A 246 -0.63 7.71 -10.67
N ASN A 247 0.33 6.82 -10.39
CA ASN A 247 1.73 6.99 -10.78
C ASN A 247 1.99 6.79 -12.27
N ASN A 248 1.25 5.87 -12.89
CA ASN A 248 1.51 5.47 -14.27
C ASN A 248 0.66 6.22 -15.30
N CYS A 249 -0.38 6.94 -14.90
CA CYS A 249 -1.17 7.75 -15.83
C CYS A 249 -0.29 8.82 -16.52
N PRO A 250 -0.10 8.80 -17.85
CA PRO A 250 0.77 9.75 -18.55
C PRO A 250 0.26 11.19 -18.42
N LEU A 251 -1.05 11.40 -18.58
CA LEU A 251 -1.69 12.72 -18.58
C LEU A 251 -1.92 13.34 -17.18
N ARG A 252 -1.55 12.62 -16.11
CA ARG A 252 -1.82 13.07 -14.72
C ARG A 252 -3.29 13.35 -14.43
N ALA A 253 -4.16 12.56 -15.04
CA ALA A 253 -5.59 12.72 -14.92
C ALA A 253 -6.18 12.14 -13.62
N ILE A 254 -5.46 11.29 -12.89
CA ILE A 254 -5.99 10.68 -11.66
C ILE A 254 -5.64 11.56 -10.47
N GLU A 255 -6.68 12.13 -9.88
CA GLU A 255 -6.63 13.13 -8.81
C GLU A 255 -7.44 12.63 -7.60
N THR A 256 -7.37 13.39 -6.51
CA THR A 256 -8.01 13.05 -5.24
C THR A 256 -9.06 14.05 -4.81
N THR A 257 -10.15 13.54 -4.22
CA THR A 257 -11.34 14.31 -3.85
C THR A 257 -11.17 15.11 -2.55
N HIS A 258 -10.05 15.82 -2.38
CA HIS A 258 -9.77 16.58 -1.15
C HIS A 258 -10.85 17.63 -0.85
N GLY A 259 -11.30 18.38 -1.87
CA GLY A 259 -12.41 19.33 -1.71
C GLY A 259 -13.73 18.66 -1.32
N LEU A 260 -14.06 17.52 -1.95
CA LEU A 260 -15.27 16.77 -1.60
C LEU A 260 -15.25 16.31 -0.14
N TRP A 261 -14.09 15.87 0.36
CA TRP A 261 -13.94 15.47 1.75
C TRP A 261 -14.18 16.63 2.70
N LEU A 262 -13.65 17.82 2.39
CA LEU A 262 -13.94 19.00 3.19
C LEU A 262 -15.44 19.30 3.22
N VAL A 263 -16.11 19.24 2.06
CA VAL A 263 -17.57 19.43 1.96
C VAL A 263 -18.32 18.38 2.77
N ILE A 264 -17.97 17.09 2.64
CA ILE A 264 -18.59 16.00 3.40
C ILE A 264 -18.42 16.21 4.91
N ILE A 265 -17.22 16.58 5.36
CA ILE A 265 -16.93 16.80 6.78
C ILE A 265 -17.76 17.97 7.31
N VAL A 266 -17.77 19.10 6.62
CA VAL A 266 -18.56 20.29 7.03
C VAL A 266 -20.04 19.95 7.09
N LEU A 267 -20.60 19.32 6.05
CA LEU A 267 -22.02 18.93 6.03
C LEU A 267 -22.35 17.94 7.15
N THR A 268 -21.49 16.96 7.39
CA THR A 268 -21.68 15.98 8.47
C THR A 268 -21.70 16.69 9.82
N LEU A 269 -20.74 17.58 10.08
CA LEU A 269 -20.68 18.36 11.30
C LEU A 269 -21.94 19.22 11.48
N THR A 270 -22.37 19.95 10.46
CA THR A 270 -23.59 20.79 10.52
C THR A 270 -24.83 19.96 10.84
N VAL A 271 -25.05 18.86 10.12
CA VAL A 271 -26.22 17.99 10.34
C VAL A 271 -26.18 17.32 11.71
N CYS A 272 -25.01 16.85 12.14
CA CYS A 272 -24.86 16.20 13.44
C CYS A 272 -25.06 17.20 14.59
N THR A 273 -24.56 18.43 14.47
CA THR A 273 -24.80 19.48 15.47
C THR A 273 -26.29 19.77 15.60
N PHE A 274 -27.00 19.96 14.48
CA PHE A 274 -28.45 20.15 14.50
C PHE A 274 -29.18 18.95 15.14
N LEU A 275 -28.85 17.73 14.70
CA LEU A 275 -29.45 16.50 15.20
C LEU A 275 -29.22 16.33 16.71
N PHE A 276 -27.98 16.51 17.19
CA PHE A 276 -27.65 16.32 18.60
C PHE A 276 -28.09 17.48 19.49
N GLN A 277 -28.33 18.67 18.95
CA GLN A 277 -28.86 19.78 19.74
C GLN A 277 -30.39 19.70 19.88
N TYR A 278 -31.11 19.40 18.80
CA TYR A 278 -32.56 19.54 18.78
C TYR A 278 -33.32 18.21 18.84
N LEU A 279 -32.78 17.14 18.27
CA LEU A 279 -33.50 15.85 18.13
C LEU A 279 -33.00 14.79 19.11
N LEU A 280 -31.70 14.80 19.43
CA LEU A 280 -31.05 13.82 20.30
C LEU A 280 -30.17 14.48 21.40
N PRO A 281 -30.69 15.46 22.16
CA PRO A 281 -29.90 16.21 23.16
C PRO A 281 -29.27 15.34 24.25
N ASN A 282 -29.95 14.27 24.66
CA ASN A 282 -29.49 13.40 25.75
C ASN A 282 -28.82 12.10 25.26
N ALA A 283 -28.51 11.98 23.96
CA ALA A 283 -27.86 10.77 23.45
C ALA A 283 -26.45 10.60 24.01
N TYR A 284 -26.15 9.39 24.48
CA TYR A 284 -24.82 9.00 24.93
C TYR A 284 -23.77 9.18 23.83
N TRP A 285 -22.52 9.42 24.23
CA TRP A 285 -21.40 9.67 23.32
C TRP A 285 -21.23 8.56 22.25
N ILE A 286 -21.49 7.30 22.60
CA ILE A 286 -21.33 6.17 21.68
C ILE A 286 -22.39 6.19 20.57
N ILE A 287 -23.63 6.57 20.91
CA ILE A 287 -24.71 6.73 19.93
C ILE A 287 -24.39 7.91 19.01
N ARG A 288 -23.94 9.03 19.58
CA ARG A 288 -23.52 10.20 18.78
C ARG A 288 -22.38 9.84 17.82
N PHE A 289 -21.39 9.07 18.28
CA PHE A 289 -20.29 8.59 17.45
C PHE A 289 -20.78 7.68 16.31
N LEU A 290 -21.65 6.71 16.60
CA LEU A 290 -22.19 5.81 15.57
C LEU A 290 -23.03 6.56 14.54
N VAL A 291 -23.90 7.47 14.98
CA VAL A 291 -24.74 8.30 14.10
C VAL A 291 -23.90 9.23 13.24
N PHE A 292 -22.88 9.88 13.81
CA PHE A 292 -21.94 10.72 13.05
C PHE A 292 -21.26 9.93 11.93
N ASN A 293 -20.72 8.75 12.23
CA ASN A 293 -20.05 7.91 11.24
C ASN A 293 -21.02 7.38 10.18
N LEU A 294 -22.27 7.08 10.55
CA LEU A 294 -23.30 6.67 9.60
C LEU A 294 -23.62 7.79 8.61
N ILE A 295 -23.86 9.01 9.10
CA ILE A 295 -24.13 10.19 8.27
C ILE A 295 -22.93 10.48 7.35
N LEU A 296 -21.71 10.45 7.90
CA LEU A 296 -20.48 10.63 7.14
C LEU A 296 -20.38 9.63 5.97
N PHE A 297 -20.69 8.36 6.23
CA PHE A 297 -20.63 7.31 5.23
C PHE A 297 -21.72 7.46 4.15
N ILE A 298 -22.95 7.84 4.55
CA ILE A 298 -24.04 8.15 3.62
C ILE A 298 -23.64 9.31 2.70
N PHE A 299 -23.14 10.41 3.25
CA PHE A 299 -22.68 11.55 2.47
C PHE A 299 -21.51 11.20 1.56
N LEU A 300 -20.55 10.41 2.02
CA LEU A 300 -19.47 9.92 1.17
C LEU A 300 -20.03 9.15 -0.04
N LEU A 301 -20.94 8.20 0.18
CA LEU A 301 -21.51 7.41 -0.91
C LEU A 301 -22.29 8.28 -1.90
N VAL A 302 -23.20 9.12 -1.41
CA VAL A 302 -24.07 9.96 -2.25
C VAL A 302 -23.25 11.00 -3.01
N LEU A 303 -22.46 11.81 -2.30
CA LEU A 303 -21.73 12.93 -2.89
C LEU A 303 -20.60 12.45 -3.80
N TYR A 304 -20.02 11.26 -3.57
CA TYR A 304 -19.08 10.66 -4.52
C TYR A 304 -19.74 10.34 -5.86
N HIS A 305 -20.94 9.76 -5.86
CA HIS A 305 -21.67 9.47 -7.11
C HIS A 305 -22.12 10.76 -7.81
N VAL A 306 -22.62 11.74 -7.04
CA VAL A 306 -22.97 13.07 -7.57
C VAL A 306 -21.74 13.71 -8.23
N GLN A 307 -20.58 13.68 -7.58
CA GLN A 307 -19.34 14.21 -8.14
C GLN A 307 -18.98 13.52 -9.46
N HIS A 308 -19.05 12.18 -9.53
CA HIS A 308 -18.79 11.44 -10.77
C HIS A 308 -19.78 11.77 -11.89
N TRP A 309 -21.03 12.06 -11.55
CA TRP A 309 -22.03 12.49 -12.51
C TRP A 309 -21.73 13.91 -13.06
N ILE A 310 -21.44 14.88 -12.19
CA ILE A 310 -21.14 16.27 -12.63
C ILE A 310 -19.78 16.40 -13.33
N LEU A 311 -18.82 15.50 -13.08
CA LEU A 311 -17.52 15.45 -13.77
C LEU A 311 -17.64 15.27 -15.30
N ARG A 312 -18.83 14.92 -15.81
CA ARG A 312 -19.14 14.94 -17.26
C ARG A 312 -18.94 16.32 -17.87
N ASN A 313 -19.26 17.38 -17.13
CA ASN A 313 -19.03 18.75 -17.57
C ASN A 313 -17.54 19.10 -17.39
N LYS A 314 -16.85 19.40 -18.50
CA LYS A 314 -15.41 19.72 -18.51
C LYS A 314 -15.06 20.94 -17.65
N PHE A 315 -15.93 21.96 -17.62
CA PHE A 315 -15.73 23.15 -16.81
C PHE A 315 -15.81 22.80 -15.32
N ILE A 316 -16.87 22.10 -14.90
CA ILE A 316 -17.02 21.63 -13.51
C ILE A 316 -15.85 20.74 -13.11
N ALA A 317 -15.42 19.82 -13.98
CA ALA A 317 -14.27 18.96 -13.71
C ALA A 317 -12.97 19.76 -13.49
N LYS A 318 -12.76 20.85 -14.24
CA LYS A 318 -11.63 21.75 -14.03
C LYS A 318 -11.71 22.47 -12.68
N VAL A 319 -12.89 22.90 -12.26
CA VAL A 319 -13.11 23.53 -10.94
C VAL A 319 -12.86 22.53 -9.81
N ILE A 320 -13.40 21.31 -9.89
CA ILE A 320 -13.16 20.25 -8.90
C ILE A 320 -11.66 19.96 -8.79
N SER A 321 -10.93 19.93 -9.91
CA SER A 321 -9.47 19.78 -9.92
C SER A 321 -8.73 20.84 -9.10
N LEU A 322 -9.19 22.09 -9.04
CA LEU A 322 -8.56 23.12 -8.21
C LEU A 322 -8.61 22.80 -6.71
N THR A 323 -9.61 22.01 -6.29
CA THR A 323 -9.74 21.55 -4.90
C THR A 323 -8.90 20.30 -4.61
N SER A 324 -8.27 19.70 -5.61
CA SER A 324 -7.36 18.57 -5.44
C SER A 324 -5.94 19.06 -5.27
N LEU A 325 -5.27 18.66 -4.18
CA LEU A 325 -3.86 19.00 -3.99
C LEU A 325 -2.98 18.42 -5.11
N ARG A 326 -3.42 17.34 -5.76
CA ARG A 326 -2.78 16.68 -6.91
C ARG A 326 -2.79 17.49 -8.20
N TYR A 327 -3.66 18.49 -8.31
CA TYR A 327 -3.70 19.34 -9.48
C TYR A 327 -2.44 20.22 -9.59
N TYR A 328 -1.89 20.61 -8.45
CA TYR A 328 -0.78 21.56 -8.36
C TYR A 328 0.59 20.89 -8.56
N LYS A 329 1.50 21.58 -9.24
CA LYS A 329 2.84 21.06 -9.59
C LYS A 329 3.71 20.71 -8.38
N PHE A 330 3.50 21.38 -7.24
CA PHE A 330 4.24 21.09 -6.00
C PHE A 330 3.92 19.69 -5.46
N TRP A 331 2.76 19.14 -5.81
CA TRP A 331 2.38 17.79 -5.45
C TRP A 331 2.95 16.76 -6.42
N ARG A 332 4.23 16.43 -6.19
CA ARG A 332 5.04 15.62 -7.11
C ARG A 332 4.54 14.18 -7.27
N ARG A 333 5.09 13.52 -8.29
CA ARG A 333 4.91 12.09 -8.55
C ARG A 333 6.07 11.29 -8.03
N TYR A 334 5.77 10.07 -7.61
CA TYR A 334 6.76 9.11 -7.21
C TYR A 334 6.82 8.01 -8.28
N LYS A 335 7.99 7.82 -8.89
CA LYS A 335 8.26 6.64 -9.72
C LYS A 335 9.53 6.01 -9.21
N ALA A 336 9.47 4.74 -8.82
CA ALA A 336 10.67 3.97 -8.57
C ALA A 336 11.43 3.84 -9.90
N ASN A 337 12.52 4.57 -10.04
CA ASN A 337 13.39 4.46 -11.21
C ASN A 337 14.09 3.09 -11.16
N GLN A 338 13.92 2.28 -12.21
CA GLN A 338 14.59 0.97 -12.33
C GLN A 338 16.11 1.11 -12.50
N ASN A 339 16.59 2.28 -12.93
CA ASN A 339 18.01 2.48 -13.29
C ASN A 339 18.90 2.92 -12.10
N HIS A 340 18.38 3.02 -10.88
CA HIS A 340 19.21 3.38 -9.72
C HIS A 340 20.04 2.22 -9.14
N THR A 341 19.91 1.01 -9.71
CA THR A 341 20.75 -0.16 -9.42
C THR A 341 21.99 -0.26 -10.32
N ALA A 342 22.15 0.65 -11.28
CA ALA A 342 23.33 0.78 -12.13
C ALA A 342 24.06 2.09 -11.80
N GLN A 343 24.75 2.10 -10.67
CA GLN A 343 25.90 2.98 -10.37
C GLN A 343 26.61 2.50 -9.11
#